data_AF-A0A4V2XLK6-F1
#
_entry.id   AF-A0A4V2XLK6-F1
#
_cell.length_a   1.000
_cell.length_b   1.000
_cell.length_c   1.000
_cell.angle_alpha   90.00
_cell.angle_beta   90.00
_cell.angle_gamma   90.00
#
_symmetry.space_group_name_H-M   'P 1'
#
loop_
_entity.id
_entity.type
_entity.pdbx_description
1 polymer ?
#
loop_
_entity_poly.entity_id
_entity_poly.type
_entity_poly.pdbx_seq_one_letter_code
_entity_poly.pdbx_strand_id
1 'polypeptide(L)' 'MAHWRFPPGSFDDEPVTLDGTPVLAMSVAGMLVMKERFPRLGHGRARRQKDIAATKTLRGLA' A
#
# COMPACT_ATOMS: atom_id res chain seq x y z
N MET A 1 0.35 -22.03 -11.04
CA MET A 1 -0.09 -21.05 -10.03
C MET A 1 0.89 -19.89 -10.06
N ALA A 2 0.46 -18.67 -10.35
CA ALA A 2 1.35 -17.52 -10.31
C ALA A 2 1.53 -17.11 -8.84
N HIS A 3 2.73 -17.31 -8.29
CA HIS A 3 3.10 -16.74 -6.99
C HIS A 3 3.16 -15.23 -7.19
N TRP A 4 2.15 -14.53 -6.66
CA TRP A 4 2.15 -13.07 -6.64
C TRP A 4 3.42 -12.59 -5.92
N ARG A 5 4.27 -11.81 -6.60
CA ARG A 5 5.47 -11.19 -6.03
C ARG A 5 5.32 -9.69 -6.08
N PHE A 6 5.64 -9.03 -4.97
CA PHE A 6 5.73 -7.58 -4.92
C PHE A 6 6.87 -7.09 -5.82
N PRO A 7 6.70 -5.98 -6.56
CA PRO A 7 7.80 -5.35 -7.28
C PRO A 7 8.98 -5.02 -6.36
N PRO A 8 10.23 -4.99 -6.87
CA PRO A 8 11.37 -4.46 -6.11
C PRO A 8 11.09 -3.04 -5.60
N GLY A 9 11.54 -2.72 -4.38
CA GLY A 9 11.28 -1.43 -3.73
C GLY A 9 9.86 -1.23 -3.19
N SER A 10 9.05 -2.30 -3.15
CA SER A 10 7.72 -2.21 -2.54
C SER A 10 7.77 -2.03 -1.04
N PHE A 11 8.83 -2.48 -0.36
CA PHE A 11 9.02 -2.34 1.07
C PHE A 11 10.26 -1.49 1.33
N ASP A 12 10.22 -0.71 2.40
CA ASP A 12 11.41 -0.04 2.91
C ASP A 12 12.31 -1.06 3.63
N ASP A 13 13.62 -0.81 3.64
CA ASP A 13 14.60 -1.74 4.24
C ASP A 13 14.55 -1.75 5.77
N GLU A 14 14.09 -0.65 6.38
CA GLU A 14 13.94 -0.55 7.84
C GLU A 14 12.58 -1.08 8.32
N PRO A 15 12.55 -2.07 9.23
CA PRO A 15 11.32 -2.53 9.85
C PRO A 15 10.71 -1.47 10.78
N VAL A 16 9.39 -1.42 10.81
CA VAL A 16 8.63 -0.66 11.81
C VAL A 16 8.09 -1.61 12.88
N THR A 17 7.80 -1.09 14.08
CA THR A 17 7.19 -1.88 15.15
C THR A 17 5.67 -1.79 15.09
N LEU A 18 5.00 -2.95 15.05
CA LEU A 18 3.55 -3.10 15.18
C LEU A 18 3.28 -4.02 16.38
N ASP A 19 2.68 -3.48 17.45
CA ASP A 19 2.39 -4.21 18.69
C ASP A 19 3.60 -4.98 19.25
N GLY A 20 4.78 -4.35 19.25
CA GLY A 20 6.04 -4.95 19.68
C GLY A 20 6.70 -5.89 18.66
N THR A 21 6.05 -6.15 17.53
CA THR A 21 6.56 -7.03 16.47
C THR A 21 7.22 -6.20 15.36
N PRO A 22 8.48 -6.47 14.98
CA PRO A 22 9.10 -5.82 13.83
C PRO A 22 8.48 -6.35 12.53
N VAL A 23 8.03 -5.44 11.66
CA VAL A 23 7.41 -5.74 10.37
C VAL A 23 7.96 -4.82 9.29
N LEU A 24 8.15 -5.35 8.07
CA LEU A 24 8.47 -4.50 6.91
C LEU A 24 7.22 -3.74 6.49
N ALA A 25 7.30 -2.41 6.50
CA ALA A 25 6.25 -1.56 5.97
C ALA A 25 6.40 -1.41 4.45
N MET A 26 5.27 -1.42 3.75
CA MET A 26 5.27 -1.12 2.32
C MET A 26 5.58 0.38 2.14
N SER A 27 6.49 0.71 1.24
CA SER A 27 6.91 2.09 0.98
C SER A 27 5.73 2.96 0.54
N VAL A 28 5.82 4.27 0.79
CA VAL A 28 4.78 5.24 0.36
C VAL A 28 4.51 5.11 -1.14
N ALA A 29 5.57 5.00 -1.94
CA ALA A 29 5.48 4.82 -3.39
C ALA A 29 4.78 3.49 -3.76
N GLY A 30 5.16 2.38 -3.13
CA GLY A 30 4.53 1.08 -3.34
C GLY A 30 3.03 1.11 -3.01
N MET A 31 2.67 1.75 -1.89
CA MET A 31 1.29 1.85 -1.42
C MET A 31 0.43 2.74 -2.31
N LEU A 32 1.00 3.83 -2.83
CA LEU A 32 0.32 4.67 -3.81
C LEU A 32 0.07 3.91 -5.12
N VAL A 33 1.08 3.23 -5.67
CA VAL A 33 0.96 2.44 -6.90
C VAL A 33 -0.12 1.37 -6.78
N MET A 34 -0.18 0.63 -5.67
CA MET A 34 -1.24 -0.38 -5.48
C MET A 34 -2.63 0.23 -5.48
N LYS A 35 -2.83 1.34 -4.76
CA LYS A 35 -4.13 2.01 -4.68
C LYS A 35 -4.57 2.57 -6.04
N GLU A 36 -3.63 3.08 -6.84
CA GLU A 36 -3.89 3.64 -8.17
C GLU A 36 -4.12 2.56 -9.22
N ARG A 37 -3.30 1.51 -9.25
CA ARG A 37 -3.37 0.41 -10.21
C ARG A 37 -4.59 -0.49 -10.00
N PHE A 38 -5.06 -0.61 -8.76
CA PHE A 38 -6.19 -1.47 -8.41
C PHE A 38 -7.33 -0.69 -7.75
N PRO A 39 -8.01 0.22 -8.48
CA PRO A 39 -9.08 1.05 -7.94
C PRO A 39 -10.31 0.25 -7.46
N ARG A 40 -10.37 -1.05 -7.79
CA ARG A 40 -11.48 -1.97 -7.51
C ARG A 40 -11.14 -3.06 -6.48
N LEU A 41 -9.99 -2.95 -5.78
CA LEU A 41 -9.67 -3.79 -4.62
C LEU A 41 -10.71 -3.50 -3.52
N GLY A 42 -11.78 -4.29 -3.55
CA GLY A 42 -12.99 -4.07 -2.76
C GLY A 42 -14.17 -4.85 -3.35
N HIS A 43 -13.87 -5.99 -3.98
CA HIS A 43 -14.85 -6.81 -4.71
C HIS A 43 -15.58 -6.04 -5.83
N GLY A 44 -14.85 -5.21 -6.58
CA GLY A 44 -15.45 -4.42 -7.67
C GLY A 44 -16.22 -3.18 -7.23
N ARG A 45 -16.40 -2.97 -5.91
CA ARG A 45 -17.08 -1.78 -5.38
C ARG A 45 -16.26 -0.52 -5.65
N ALA A 46 -16.96 0.61 -5.72
CA ALA A 46 -16.33 1.93 -5.78
C ALA A 46 -15.45 2.19 -4.54
N ARG A 47 -14.43 3.04 -4.72
CA ARG A 47 -13.54 3.47 -3.63
C ARG A 47 -14.36 4.10 -2.50
N ARG A 48 -14.06 3.70 -1.27
CA ARG A 48 -14.67 4.31 -0.08
C ARG A 48 -13.95 5.61 0.26
N GLN A 49 -14.59 6.45 1.06
CA GLN A 49 -13.97 7.71 1.54
C GLN A 49 -12.61 7.47 2.22
N LYS A 50 -12.47 6.37 2.97
CA LYS A 50 -11.19 5.92 3.56
C LYS A 50 -10.10 5.74 2.51
N ASP A 51 -10.44 5.15 1.35
CA ASP A 51 -9.46 4.87 0.31
C ASP A 51 -8.99 6.16 -0.38
N ILE A 52 -9.92 7.07 -0.65
CA ILE A 52 -9.64 8.39 -1.22
C ILE A 52 -8.76 9.20 -0.27
N ALA A 53 -9.13 9.26 1.02
CA ALA A 53 -8.36 9.95 2.04
C ALA A 53 -6.94 9.39 2.15
N ALA A 54 -6.80 8.06 2.18
CA ALA A 54 -5.51 7.41 2.22
C ALA A 54 -4.65 7.74 0.98
N THR A 55 -5.22 7.74 -0.23
CA THR A 55 -4.49 8.14 -1.44
C THR A 55 -4.05 9.61 -1.38
N LYS A 56 -4.88 10.51 -0.85
CA LYS A 56 -4.50 11.92 -0.67
C LYS A 56 -3.35 12.08 0.32
N THR A 57 -3.41 11.39 1.46
CA THR A 57 -2.31 11.37 2.43
C THR A 57 -1.02 10.86 1.80
N LEU A 58 -1.07 9.75 1.06
CA LEU A 58 0.13 9.16 0.44
C LEU A 58 0.75 10.08 -0.62
N ARG A 59 -0.06 10.78 -1.42
CA ARG A 59 0.44 11.78 -2.37
C ARG A 59 1.11 12.98 -1.72
N GLY A 60 0.81 13.27 -0.45
CA GLY A 60 1.48 14.34 0.30
C GLY A 60 2.79 13.90 0.96
N LEU A 61 3.08 12.59 0.97
CA LEU A 61 4.28 12.00 1.57
C LEU A 61 5.31 11.53 0.54
N ALA A 62 4.91 11.44 -0.73
CA ALA A 62 5.79 11.11 -1.87
C ALA A 62 6.39 12.39 -2.46
#